data_AF-A0A4Q2ZFJ7-F1
#
_entry.id   AF-A0A4Q2ZFJ7-F1
#
_cell.length_a   1.000
_cell.length_b   1.000
_cell.length_c   1.000
_cell.angle_alpha   90.00
_cell.angle_beta   90.00
_cell.angle_gamma   90.00
#
_symmetry.space_group_name_H-M   'P 1'
#
loop_
_entity.id
_entity.type
_entity.pdbx_description
1 polymer ?
#
loop_
_entity_poly.entity_id
_entity_poly.type
_entity_poly.pdbx_seq_one_letter_code
_entity_poly.pdbx_strand_id
1 'polypeptide(L)'
;DQAYILEQSQKAGNEAAKLNEAAGHPIASATPFAERQAEEIAKALQVRPESRSKYGRSWRLYAAYAKDYRLFGTMPYSVALYADQEGRATSISIVYSNKGDFGSTAGFGQDHFAGGSAATAKSLGEAMEKDEKTISAALTSVLGEGKVQRYGEGDTRRKITRWDWNGHAFLLSNEEGEYVSLAIVSTAMADAGGKSTRVTDAEIKQRLVASIVKDKNGDVHLAEIPMVDQGPKGYCAPATFERAMRTMGLEADMYLLAMVGQTSAGGGTSVQLLLENVKHQVLSKGRRIKEDQLKELRIRDVKRYIDEGIPVMWTMCSMEQYNKIADKNTSDRAKVTDWDTYATTLASEYSELSEAAKPASNYHICLITGYNEKTQEIAVSDSWGARFELRWVPVAAANWASSGGIFMILP
;
A
#
# COMPACT_ATOMS: atom_id res chain seq x y z
N ASP A 1 43.80 -6.96 18.09
CA ASP A 1 42.36 -6.65 18.03
C ASP A 1 42.00 -5.41 17.20
N GLN A 2 42.58 -4.23 17.47
CA GLN A 2 42.23 -3.01 16.71
C GLN A 2 42.51 -3.10 15.20
N ALA A 3 43.59 -3.78 14.78
CA ALA A 3 43.90 -4.00 13.36
C ALA A 3 42.84 -4.85 12.63
N TYR A 4 42.26 -5.86 13.31
CA TYR A 4 41.19 -6.69 12.77
C TYR A 4 39.89 -5.88 12.61
N ILE A 5 39.57 -5.04 13.60
CA ILE A 5 38.41 -4.14 13.53
C ILE A 5 38.56 -3.13 12.38
N LEU A 6 39.75 -2.55 12.20
CA LEU A 6 40.06 -1.65 11.09
C LEU A 6 39.94 -2.34 9.73
N GLU A 7 40.47 -3.56 9.61
CA GLU A 7 40.41 -4.35 8.38
C GLU A 7 38.97 -4.74 8.01
N GLN A 8 38.17 -5.17 8.98
CA GLN A 8 36.74 -5.46 8.77
C GLN A 8 35.95 -4.21 8.39
N SER A 9 36.21 -3.07 9.05
CA SER A 9 35.56 -1.80 8.73
C SER A 9 35.94 -1.30 7.33
N GLN A 10 37.19 -1.46 6.91
CA GLN A 10 37.65 -1.05 5.59
C GLN A 10 37.09 -1.96 4.49
N LYS A 11 37.00 -3.26 4.75
CA LYS A 11 36.35 -4.23 3.85
C LYS A 11 34.86 -3.92 3.67
N ALA A 12 34.14 -3.67 4.76
CA ALA A 12 32.73 -3.28 4.71
C ALA A 12 32.52 -1.97 3.94
N GLY A 13 33.39 -0.97 4.12
CA GLY A 13 33.35 0.28 3.35
C GLY A 13 33.57 0.07 1.84
N ASN A 14 34.54 -0.76 1.47
CA ASN A 14 34.81 -1.07 0.06
C ASN A 14 33.66 -1.87 -0.60
N GLU A 15 33.08 -2.84 0.11
CA GLU A 15 31.91 -3.58 -0.36
C GLU A 15 30.66 -2.68 -0.48
N ALA A 16 30.45 -1.76 0.47
CA ALA A 16 29.38 -0.77 0.38
C ALA A 16 29.49 0.09 -0.88
N ALA A 17 30.71 0.56 -1.21
CA ALA A 17 30.95 1.37 -2.39
C ALA A 17 30.64 0.60 -3.70
N LYS A 18 31.11 -0.65 -3.80
CA LYS A 18 30.81 -1.52 -4.94
C LYS A 18 29.32 -1.83 -5.07
N LEU A 19 28.64 -2.07 -3.95
CA LEU A 19 27.21 -2.33 -3.93
C LEU A 19 26.40 -1.09 -4.34
N ASN A 20 26.82 0.11 -3.91
CA ASN A 20 26.24 1.38 -4.34
C ASN A 20 26.41 1.62 -5.84
N GLU A 21 27.59 1.31 -6.37
CA GLU A 21 27.88 1.38 -7.80
C GLU A 21 27.00 0.40 -8.59
N ALA A 22 26.92 -0.87 -8.16
CA ALA A 22 26.07 -1.88 -8.78
C ALA A 22 24.58 -1.51 -8.71
N ALA A 23 24.13 -0.92 -7.61
CA ALA A 23 22.76 -0.44 -7.44
C ALA A 23 22.47 0.81 -8.28
N GLY A 24 23.47 1.64 -8.58
CA GLY A 24 23.27 2.97 -9.17
C GLY A 24 22.81 4.04 -8.16
N HIS A 25 22.69 3.67 -6.87
CA HIS A 25 22.25 4.54 -5.79
C HIS A 25 23.00 4.22 -4.47
N PRO A 26 23.10 5.16 -3.51
CA PRO A 26 23.72 4.94 -2.20
C PRO A 26 22.89 4.05 -1.25
N ILE A 27 22.54 2.85 -1.69
CA ILE A 27 21.69 1.89 -0.97
C ILE A 27 22.37 1.25 0.26
N ALA A 28 23.69 1.23 0.27
CA ALA A 28 24.55 0.54 1.23
C ALA A 28 25.37 1.53 2.06
N SER A 29 25.51 1.24 3.37
CA SER A 29 26.31 2.02 4.32
C SER A 29 26.95 1.11 5.36
N ALA A 30 27.88 1.64 6.16
CA ALA A 30 28.48 0.89 7.27
C ALA A 30 27.47 0.47 8.35
N THR A 31 26.32 1.16 8.45
CA THR A 31 25.25 0.84 9.40
C THR A 31 24.39 -0.33 8.89
N PRO A 32 24.10 -1.35 9.71
CA PRO A 32 23.20 -2.44 9.36
C PRO A 32 21.79 -1.98 9.01
N PHE A 33 21.10 -2.68 8.11
CA PHE A 33 19.80 -2.26 7.56
C PHE A 33 18.78 -1.86 8.62
N ALA A 34 18.55 -2.71 9.63
CA ALA A 34 17.54 -2.50 10.66
C ALA A 34 17.86 -1.35 11.63
N GLU A 35 19.09 -0.85 11.62
CA GLU A 35 19.53 0.28 12.46
C GLU A 35 19.48 1.62 11.71
N ARG A 36 19.29 1.59 10.38
CA ARG A 36 19.28 2.79 9.56
C ARG A 36 17.95 3.53 9.65
N GLN A 37 18.04 4.85 9.73
CA GLN A 37 16.88 5.71 9.58
C GLN A 37 16.37 5.64 8.14
N ALA A 38 15.07 5.39 8.00
CA ALA A 38 14.45 5.25 6.69
C ALA A 38 14.49 6.57 5.90
N GLU A 39 14.45 7.73 6.57
CA GLU A 39 14.63 9.03 5.89
C GLU A 39 15.99 9.13 5.15
N GLU A 40 17.05 8.56 5.71
CA GLU A 40 18.38 8.59 5.08
C GLU A 40 18.42 7.69 3.84
N ILE A 41 17.86 6.50 3.93
CA ILE A 41 17.70 5.57 2.80
C ILE A 41 16.81 6.20 1.74
N ALA A 42 15.70 6.84 2.15
CA ALA A 42 14.77 7.48 1.25
C ALA A 42 15.45 8.55 0.40
N LYS A 43 16.25 9.41 1.05
CA LYS A 43 17.05 10.44 0.37
C LYS A 43 18.07 9.84 -0.60
N ALA A 44 18.76 8.77 -0.20
CA ALA A 44 19.73 8.09 -1.06
C ALA A 44 19.08 7.47 -2.31
N LEU A 45 17.92 6.84 -2.13
CA LEU A 45 17.15 6.21 -3.21
C LEU A 45 16.25 7.19 -3.97
N GLN A 46 16.21 8.46 -3.56
CA GLN A 46 15.34 9.51 -4.11
C GLN A 46 13.84 9.14 -4.10
N VAL A 47 13.42 8.31 -3.14
CA VAL A 47 12.00 7.96 -2.94
C VAL A 47 11.32 9.03 -2.08
N ARG A 48 10.06 9.33 -2.38
CA ARG A 48 9.34 10.46 -1.78
C ARG A 48 8.44 10.01 -0.63
N PRO A 49 8.22 10.84 0.41
CA PRO A 49 7.28 10.49 1.48
C PRO A 49 5.91 10.14 0.90
N GLU A 50 5.36 9.02 1.36
CA GLU A 50 4.04 8.52 0.97
C GLU A 50 3.09 8.57 2.16
N SER A 51 3.53 8.03 3.30
CA SER A 51 2.72 7.96 4.51
C SER A 51 3.52 8.33 5.75
N ARG A 52 2.85 9.01 6.67
CA ARG A 52 3.38 9.31 7.99
C ARG A 52 2.30 9.07 9.03
N SER A 53 2.47 8.03 9.85
CA SER A 53 1.68 7.81 11.05
C SER A 53 2.57 7.64 12.28
N LYS A 54 1.96 7.61 13.46
CA LYS A 54 2.61 7.26 14.73
C LYS A 54 3.15 5.83 14.74
N TYR A 55 2.59 4.94 13.94
CA TYR A 55 2.89 3.49 13.98
C TYR A 55 3.80 3.03 12.85
N GLY A 56 4.06 3.89 11.87
CA GLY A 56 4.99 3.62 10.78
C GLY A 56 5.03 4.74 9.75
N ARG A 57 6.00 4.65 8.87
CA ARG A 57 6.18 5.60 7.75
C ARG A 57 6.45 4.83 6.47
N SER A 58 6.14 5.45 5.34
CA SER A 58 6.56 4.91 4.05
C SER A 58 6.94 6.00 3.06
N TRP A 59 7.76 5.58 2.10
CA TRP A 59 8.15 6.37 0.94
C TRP A 59 7.90 5.54 -0.31
N ARG A 60 7.51 6.19 -1.40
CA ARG A 60 7.30 5.53 -2.68
C ARG A 60 7.87 6.34 -3.84
N LEU A 61 8.28 5.62 -4.88
CA LEU A 61 8.62 6.15 -6.17
C LEU A 61 8.00 5.28 -7.26
N TYR A 62 7.45 5.92 -8.28
CA TYR A 62 7.10 5.29 -9.55
C TYR A 62 8.12 5.72 -10.60
N ALA A 63 9.00 4.81 -11.02
CA ALA A 63 10.20 5.21 -11.76
C ALA A 63 9.90 5.74 -13.16
N ALA A 64 8.76 5.39 -13.76
CA ALA A 64 8.30 5.96 -15.03
C ALA A 64 8.17 7.49 -15.01
N TYR A 65 8.08 8.10 -13.82
CA TYR A 65 7.96 9.55 -13.60
C TYR A 65 9.23 10.15 -12.99
N ALA A 66 10.29 9.35 -12.90
CA ALA A 66 11.61 9.77 -12.47
C ALA A 66 12.56 9.68 -13.66
N LYS A 67 13.29 10.78 -13.91
CA LYS A 67 14.20 10.83 -15.06
C LYS A 67 15.32 9.80 -14.90
N ASP A 68 15.43 8.89 -15.87
CA ASP A 68 16.51 7.91 -16.01
C ASP A 68 16.75 7.02 -14.76
N TYR A 69 15.72 6.80 -13.94
CA TYR A 69 15.87 6.06 -12.68
C TYR A 69 16.10 4.57 -12.91
N ARG A 70 17.18 4.03 -12.33
CA ARG A 70 17.53 2.60 -12.39
C ARG A 70 18.01 2.14 -11.03
N LEU A 71 17.66 0.92 -10.67
CA LEU A 71 18.14 0.27 -9.46
C LEU A 71 18.62 -1.13 -9.82
N PHE A 72 19.91 -1.40 -9.61
CA PHE A 72 20.57 -2.63 -10.08
C PHE A 72 20.50 -2.83 -11.60
N GLY A 73 20.78 -1.76 -12.36
CA GLY A 73 20.86 -1.79 -13.83
C GLY A 73 19.52 -1.75 -14.57
N THR A 74 18.42 -2.04 -13.90
CA THR A 74 17.07 -2.06 -14.47
C THR A 74 16.21 -0.91 -13.93
N MET A 75 15.30 -0.38 -14.73
CA MET A 75 14.29 0.58 -14.25
C MET A 75 13.14 -0.18 -13.57
N PRO A 76 12.92 -0.02 -12.25
CA PRO A 76 11.77 -0.61 -11.60
C PRO A 76 10.46 0.10 -11.99
N TYR A 77 9.30 -0.55 -11.88
CA TYR A 77 8.02 0.15 -11.88
C TYR A 77 7.81 0.95 -10.60
N SER A 78 8.06 0.32 -9.44
CA SER A 78 7.86 0.93 -8.13
C SER A 78 9.00 0.59 -7.17
N VAL A 79 9.35 1.56 -6.32
CA VAL A 79 10.20 1.37 -5.13
C VAL A 79 9.43 1.89 -3.93
N ALA A 80 9.20 1.04 -2.94
CA ALA A 80 8.58 1.39 -1.67
C ALA A 80 9.53 1.10 -0.52
N LEU A 81 9.65 2.03 0.42
CA LEU A 81 10.43 1.88 1.65
C LEU A 81 9.47 2.01 2.84
N TYR A 82 9.61 1.11 3.80
CA TYR A 82 8.78 1.06 5.00
C TYR A 82 9.64 1.23 6.26
N ALA A 83 9.05 1.86 7.28
CA ALA A 83 9.70 2.08 8.56
C ALA A 83 8.78 1.78 9.74
N ASP A 84 9.40 1.43 10.87
CA ASP A 84 8.74 1.27 12.16
C ASP A 84 8.36 2.62 12.78
N GLN A 85 7.74 2.57 13.96
CA GLN A 85 7.34 3.75 14.73
C GLN A 85 8.54 4.61 15.18
N GLU A 86 9.72 4.01 15.33
CA GLU A 86 10.98 4.70 15.64
C GLU A 86 11.65 5.34 14.41
N GLY A 87 11.12 5.10 13.19
CA GLY A 87 11.65 5.63 11.94
C GLY A 87 12.76 4.77 11.31
N ARG A 88 13.03 3.58 11.84
CA ARG A 88 14.04 2.66 11.29
C ARG A 88 13.47 1.86 10.14
N ALA A 89 14.30 1.59 9.14
CA ALA A 89 13.90 0.83 7.98
C ALA A 89 13.55 -0.63 8.35
N THR A 90 12.37 -1.07 7.90
CA THR A 90 11.90 -2.44 8.09
C THR A 90 11.99 -3.26 6.81
N SER A 91 11.68 -2.63 5.66
CA SER A 91 11.82 -3.27 4.36
C SER A 91 11.84 -2.26 3.21
N ILE A 92 12.47 -2.65 2.10
CA ILE A 92 12.32 -2.01 0.79
C ILE A 92 11.71 -3.05 -0.15
N SER A 93 10.69 -2.66 -0.90
CA SER A 93 10.04 -3.45 -1.95
C SER A 93 10.30 -2.78 -3.31
N ILE A 94 10.95 -3.49 -4.22
CA ILE A 94 11.30 -3.00 -5.55
C ILE A 94 10.66 -3.94 -6.56
N VAL A 95 9.81 -3.41 -7.44
CA VAL A 95 9.10 -4.20 -8.45
C VAL A 95 9.59 -3.80 -9.82
N TYR A 96 10.07 -4.77 -10.61
CA TYR A 96 10.72 -4.53 -11.90
C TYR A 96 9.80 -4.79 -13.09
N SER A 97 9.52 -6.06 -13.37
CA SER A 97 8.50 -6.48 -14.33
C SER A 97 7.35 -7.11 -13.58
N ASN A 98 6.10 -6.80 -13.94
CA ASN A 98 4.94 -7.54 -13.43
C ASN A 98 3.75 -7.46 -14.38
N LYS A 99 2.85 -8.44 -14.23
CA LYS A 99 1.67 -8.65 -15.09
C LYS A 99 0.73 -7.44 -15.13
N GLY A 100 0.51 -6.78 -14.00
CA GLY A 100 -0.40 -5.64 -13.91
C GLY A 100 0.19 -4.38 -14.55
N ASP A 101 1.49 -4.16 -14.39
CA ASP A 101 2.16 -2.95 -14.84
C ASP A 101 2.64 -3.01 -16.29
N PHE A 102 3.08 -4.17 -16.77
CA PHE A 102 3.80 -4.28 -18.03
C PHE A 102 2.93 -3.92 -19.24
N GLY A 103 3.43 -3.01 -20.09
CA GLY A 103 2.75 -2.53 -21.28
C GLY A 103 1.49 -1.68 -21.05
N SER A 104 1.16 -1.33 -19.80
CA SER A 104 -0.02 -0.53 -19.45
C SER A 104 0.16 0.95 -19.78
N THR A 105 -0.93 1.60 -20.23
CA THR A 105 -1.02 3.04 -20.53
C THR A 105 -1.89 3.83 -19.54
N ALA A 106 -2.25 3.24 -18.40
CA ALA A 106 -3.17 3.86 -17.43
C ALA A 106 -2.59 5.07 -16.68
N GLY A 107 -3.46 6.00 -16.23
CA GLY A 107 -3.12 7.26 -15.55
C GLY A 107 -3.24 7.23 -14.02
N PHE A 108 -2.86 8.31 -13.32
CA PHE A 108 -2.93 8.40 -11.85
C PHE A 108 -4.30 8.79 -11.31
N GLY A 109 -4.55 8.47 -10.03
CA GLY A 109 -5.73 8.94 -9.32
C GLY A 109 -7.00 8.52 -10.03
N GLN A 110 -7.93 9.44 -10.29
CA GLN A 110 -9.19 9.14 -10.97
C GLN A 110 -9.00 8.69 -12.43
N ASP A 111 -7.85 8.99 -13.05
CA ASP A 111 -7.58 8.65 -14.45
C ASP A 111 -7.11 7.20 -14.65
N HIS A 112 -6.93 6.42 -13.57
CA HIS A 112 -6.47 5.02 -13.66
C HIS A 112 -7.47 4.08 -14.35
N PHE A 113 -8.72 4.52 -14.53
CA PHE A 113 -9.73 3.80 -15.32
C PHE A 113 -9.54 3.96 -16.83
N ALA A 114 -8.75 4.95 -17.27
CA ALA A 114 -8.47 5.20 -18.68
C ALA A 114 -7.17 4.50 -19.07
N GLY A 115 -7.18 3.66 -20.11
CA GLY A 115 -5.98 3.02 -20.65
C GLY A 115 -6.23 1.60 -21.16
N GLY A 116 -5.14 0.92 -21.51
CA GLY A 116 -5.12 -0.50 -21.89
C GLY A 116 -3.73 -1.09 -21.70
N SER A 117 -3.54 -2.35 -22.09
CA SER A 117 -2.20 -2.95 -22.17
C SER A 117 -2.01 -3.65 -23.51
N ALA A 118 -0.84 -3.43 -24.12
CA ALA A 118 -0.40 -4.15 -25.32
C ALA A 118 0.52 -5.34 -24.97
N ALA A 119 0.69 -5.65 -23.68
CA ALA A 119 1.53 -6.75 -23.24
C ALA A 119 0.94 -8.13 -23.62
N THR A 120 1.84 -9.07 -23.90
CA THR A 120 1.52 -10.49 -24.08
C THR A 120 2.26 -11.30 -23.03
N ALA A 121 1.83 -12.53 -22.75
CA ALA A 121 2.55 -13.43 -21.85
C ALA A 121 4.01 -13.63 -22.29
N LYS A 122 4.26 -13.69 -23.60
CA LYS A 122 5.61 -13.81 -24.17
C LYS A 122 6.46 -12.58 -23.90
N SER A 123 5.96 -11.38 -24.23
CA SER A 123 6.75 -10.15 -24.05
C SER A 123 6.98 -9.83 -22.56
N LEU A 124 6.04 -10.20 -21.68
CA LEU A 124 6.24 -10.13 -20.24
C LEU A 124 7.34 -11.11 -19.79
N GLY A 125 7.29 -12.36 -20.23
CA GLY A 125 8.31 -13.37 -19.91
C GLY A 125 9.72 -12.95 -20.32
N GLU A 126 9.87 -12.40 -21.53
CA GLU A 126 11.16 -11.88 -22.02
C GLU A 126 11.69 -10.71 -21.17
N ALA A 127 10.80 -9.82 -20.72
CA ALA A 127 11.17 -8.72 -19.83
C ALA A 127 11.58 -9.23 -18.44
N MET A 128 10.84 -10.19 -17.90
CA MET A 128 11.14 -10.82 -16.60
C MET A 128 12.50 -11.53 -16.62
N GLU A 129 12.79 -12.33 -17.65
CA GLU A 129 14.09 -13.01 -17.78
C GLU A 129 15.24 -12.00 -17.83
N LYS A 130 15.06 -10.92 -18.60
CA LYS A 130 16.04 -9.84 -18.70
C LYS A 130 16.27 -9.15 -17.36
N ASP A 131 15.20 -8.84 -16.64
CA ASP A 131 15.29 -8.16 -15.34
C ASP A 131 15.97 -9.04 -14.30
N GLU A 132 15.52 -10.30 -14.16
CA GLU A 132 16.14 -11.26 -13.23
C GLU A 132 17.63 -11.42 -13.52
N LYS A 133 18.01 -11.61 -14.79
CA LYS A 133 19.41 -11.77 -15.19
C LYS A 133 20.24 -10.53 -14.86
N THR A 134 19.72 -9.33 -15.11
CA THR A 134 20.43 -8.07 -14.87
C THR A 134 20.64 -7.84 -13.38
N ILE A 135 19.59 -8.02 -12.56
CA ILE A 135 19.64 -7.80 -11.12
C ILE A 135 20.53 -8.85 -10.44
N SER A 136 20.37 -10.12 -10.82
CA SER A 136 21.21 -11.21 -10.30
C SER A 136 22.68 -11.00 -10.63
N ALA A 137 23.01 -10.60 -11.87
CA ALA A 137 24.38 -10.27 -12.25
C ALA A 137 24.95 -9.09 -11.44
N ALA A 138 24.15 -8.04 -11.22
CA ALA A 138 24.56 -6.89 -10.42
C ALA A 138 24.89 -7.29 -8.98
N LEU A 139 24.02 -8.06 -8.31
CA LEU A 139 24.24 -8.51 -6.94
C LEU A 139 25.41 -9.51 -6.84
N THR A 140 25.45 -10.51 -7.73
CA THR A 140 26.50 -11.55 -7.73
C THR A 140 27.88 -10.98 -8.01
N SER A 141 27.99 -9.93 -8.83
CA SER A 141 29.29 -9.28 -9.11
C SER A 141 29.97 -8.69 -7.85
N VAL A 142 29.19 -8.39 -6.82
CA VAL A 142 29.67 -7.79 -5.56
C VAL A 142 29.67 -8.80 -4.42
N LEU A 143 28.58 -9.57 -4.29
CA LEU A 143 28.31 -10.40 -3.10
C LEU A 143 28.60 -11.89 -3.32
N GLY A 144 28.99 -12.28 -4.54
CA GLY A 144 29.14 -13.68 -4.92
C GLY A 144 27.79 -14.38 -5.15
N GLU A 145 27.82 -15.70 -5.29
CA GLU A 145 26.63 -16.48 -5.63
C GLU A 145 25.54 -16.39 -4.55
N GLY A 146 24.31 -16.14 -5.01
CA GLY A 146 23.14 -16.10 -4.14
C GLY A 146 22.70 -17.49 -3.68
N LYS A 147 21.99 -17.54 -2.56
CA LYS A 147 21.42 -18.78 -2.00
C LYS A 147 19.93 -18.85 -2.25
N VAL A 148 19.46 -20.01 -2.71
CA VAL A 148 18.03 -20.26 -2.88
C VAL A 148 17.40 -20.56 -1.52
N GLN A 149 16.29 -19.88 -1.20
CA GLN A 149 15.44 -20.21 -0.05
C GLN A 149 13.95 -19.98 -0.37
N ARG A 150 13.05 -20.38 0.53
CA ARG A 150 11.64 -19.98 0.47
C ARG A 150 11.36 -18.83 1.44
N TYR A 151 10.56 -17.87 1.01
CA TYR A 151 10.25 -16.67 1.79
C TYR A 151 8.76 -16.32 1.65
N GLY A 152 8.17 -15.80 2.72
CA GLY A 152 6.75 -15.41 2.79
C GLY A 152 5.89 -16.35 3.62
N GLU A 153 4.65 -15.93 3.86
CA GLU A 153 3.67 -16.61 4.72
C GLU A 153 2.38 -16.93 3.94
N GLY A 154 1.80 -18.10 4.19
CA GLY A 154 0.59 -18.56 3.49
C GLY A 154 0.78 -18.57 1.97
N ASP A 155 -0.17 -17.97 1.25
CA ASP A 155 -0.21 -17.94 -0.22
C ASP A 155 0.83 -17.01 -0.86
N THR A 156 1.53 -16.19 -0.06
CA THR A 156 2.65 -15.36 -0.54
C THR A 156 4.00 -16.09 -0.53
N ARG A 157 4.03 -17.35 -0.06
CA ARG A 157 5.26 -18.12 0.15
C ARG A 157 5.85 -18.63 -1.16
N ARG A 158 7.03 -18.14 -1.50
CA ARG A 158 7.64 -18.33 -2.83
C ARG A 158 9.13 -18.63 -2.80
N LYS A 159 9.71 -18.97 -3.94
CA LYS A 159 11.15 -19.23 -4.09
C LYS A 159 11.86 -17.91 -4.34
N ILE A 160 12.95 -17.66 -3.63
CA ILE A 160 13.78 -16.48 -3.84
C ILE A 160 15.25 -16.86 -3.92
N THR A 161 16.04 -15.99 -4.53
CA THR A 161 17.51 -15.99 -4.44
C THR A 161 17.94 -14.88 -3.49
N ARG A 162 18.76 -15.23 -2.50
CA ARG A 162 19.17 -14.37 -1.39
C ARG A 162 20.66 -14.05 -1.43
N TRP A 163 21.00 -12.78 -1.25
CA TRP A 163 22.35 -12.31 -0.92
C TRP A 163 22.32 -11.55 0.39
N ASP A 164 23.33 -11.75 1.23
CA ASP A 164 23.45 -11.08 2.51
C ASP A 164 24.66 -10.16 2.53
N TRP A 165 24.48 -8.98 3.12
CA TRP A 165 25.56 -8.03 3.31
C TRP A 165 25.25 -7.09 4.48
N ASN A 166 26.12 -7.05 5.50
CA ASN A 166 26.03 -6.11 6.62
C ASN A 166 24.60 -5.96 7.20
N GLY A 167 23.97 -7.08 7.58
CA GLY A 167 22.59 -7.09 8.11
C GLY A 167 21.48 -6.81 7.08
N HIS A 168 21.81 -6.54 5.82
CA HIS A 168 20.87 -6.49 4.69
C HIS A 168 20.74 -7.89 4.09
N ALA A 169 19.51 -8.29 3.75
CA ALA A 169 19.22 -9.45 2.92
C ALA A 169 18.46 -8.97 1.67
N PHE A 170 19.08 -9.20 0.51
CA PHE A 170 18.55 -8.92 -0.82
C PHE A 170 17.84 -10.17 -1.34
N LEU A 171 16.53 -10.11 -1.52
CA LEU A 171 15.67 -11.25 -1.84
C LEU A 171 15.06 -11.05 -3.23
N LEU A 172 15.68 -11.61 -4.26
CA LEU A 172 15.18 -11.58 -5.63
C LEU A 172 14.16 -12.69 -5.84
N SER A 173 12.99 -12.34 -6.34
CA SER A 173 11.89 -13.24 -6.66
C SER A 173 11.58 -13.15 -8.15
N ASN A 174 11.39 -14.31 -8.79
CA ASN A 174 10.81 -14.42 -10.12
C ASN A 174 9.64 -15.41 -10.05
N GLU A 175 8.43 -14.88 -9.97
CA GLU A 175 7.20 -15.68 -10.00
C GLU A 175 6.68 -15.69 -11.44
N GLU A 176 6.75 -16.86 -12.08
CA GLU A 176 6.46 -17.04 -13.50
C GLU A 176 5.12 -16.41 -13.91
N GLY A 177 5.16 -15.53 -14.92
CA GLY A 177 3.98 -14.83 -15.43
C GLY A 177 3.40 -13.76 -14.50
N GLU A 178 3.90 -13.62 -13.28
CA GLU A 178 3.38 -12.68 -12.28
C GLU A 178 4.31 -11.47 -12.11
N TYR A 179 5.55 -11.67 -11.64
CA TYR A 179 6.49 -10.57 -11.43
C TYR A 179 7.95 -10.98 -11.22
N VAL A 180 8.83 -9.99 -11.41
CA VAL A 180 10.20 -9.94 -10.88
C VAL A 180 10.29 -8.81 -9.86
N SER A 181 10.70 -9.13 -8.64
CA SER A 181 10.85 -8.15 -7.55
C SER A 181 12.09 -8.43 -6.69
N LEU A 182 12.62 -7.36 -6.10
CA LEU A 182 13.69 -7.42 -5.12
C LEU A 182 13.17 -6.83 -3.81
N ALA A 183 13.17 -7.63 -2.75
CA ALA A 183 12.95 -7.12 -1.39
C ALA A 183 14.29 -6.95 -0.68
N ILE A 184 14.42 -5.89 0.12
CA ILE A 184 15.56 -5.69 1.03
C ILE A 184 15.00 -5.66 2.44
N VAL A 185 15.43 -6.61 3.26
CA VAL A 185 15.01 -6.76 4.65
C VAL A 185 16.22 -6.98 5.54
N SER A 186 16.03 -7.07 6.85
CA SER A 186 17.10 -7.50 7.74
C SER A 186 17.42 -9.00 7.52
N THR A 187 18.67 -9.40 7.73
CA THR A 187 19.04 -10.84 7.70
C THR A 187 18.22 -11.65 8.70
N ALA A 188 17.91 -11.09 9.87
CA ALA A 188 17.05 -11.73 10.86
C ALA A 188 15.62 -11.99 10.34
N MET A 189 15.02 -11.04 9.60
CA MET A 189 13.72 -11.23 8.95
C MET A 189 13.79 -12.31 7.86
N ALA A 190 14.87 -12.29 7.06
CA ALA A 190 15.09 -13.29 6.02
C ALA A 190 15.29 -14.69 6.59
N ASP A 191 16.00 -14.83 7.71
CA ASP A 191 16.21 -16.09 8.44
C ASP A 191 14.90 -16.62 9.06
N ALA A 192 14.03 -15.71 9.52
CA ALA A 192 12.67 -16.05 9.97
C ALA A 192 11.73 -16.46 8.82
N GLY A 193 12.19 -16.40 7.58
CA GLY A 193 11.41 -16.76 6.38
C GLY A 193 10.29 -15.75 6.07
N GLY A 194 10.41 -14.51 6.55
CA GLY A 194 9.38 -13.47 6.38
C GLY A 194 8.22 -13.59 7.37
N LYS A 195 8.38 -14.37 8.44
CA LYS A 195 7.38 -14.44 9.53
C LYS A 195 7.54 -13.25 10.45
N SER A 196 6.59 -12.33 10.39
CA SER A 196 6.54 -11.18 11.31
C SER A 196 6.04 -11.56 12.70
N THR A 197 6.50 -10.82 13.71
CA THR A 197 6.03 -10.96 15.09
C THR A 197 4.59 -10.48 15.20
N ARG A 198 3.74 -11.26 15.88
CA ARG A 198 2.36 -10.86 16.16
C ARG A 198 2.35 -9.66 17.12
N VAL A 199 1.66 -8.59 16.74
CA VAL A 199 1.26 -7.52 17.66
C VAL A 199 0.07 -7.99 18.48
N THR A 200 0.04 -7.72 19.78
CA THR A 200 -1.05 -8.21 20.65
C THR A 200 -2.37 -7.49 20.37
N ASP A 201 -3.49 -8.13 20.69
CA ASP A 201 -4.82 -7.54 20.48
C ASP A 201 -5.02 -6.31 21.37
N ALA A 202 -4.41 -6.31 22.57
CA ALA A 202 -4.43 -5.17 23.47
C ALA A 202 -3.71 -3.96 22.88
N GLU A 203 -2.51 -4.16 22.33
CA GLU A 203 -1.75 -3.11 21.65
C GLU A 203 -2.52 -2.58 20.42
N ILE A 204 -3.07 -3.46 19.58
CA ILE A 204 -3.86 -3.02 18.43
C ILE A 204 -5.09 -2.21 18.87
N LYS A 205 -5.88 -2.69 19.84
CA LYS A 205 -7.04 -1.94 20.33
C LYS A 205 -6.66 -0.57 20.87
N GLN A 206 -5.56 -0.47 21.62
CA GLN A 206 -5.05 0.81 22.10
C GLN A 206 -4.70 1.74 20.94
N ARG A 207 -4.04 1.22 19.91
CA ARG A 207 -3.67 2.01 18.72
C ARG A 207 -4.89 2.52 17.97
N LEU A 208 -5.88 1.65 17.73
CA LEU A 208 -7.11 1.98 17.02
C LEU A 208 -7.92 3.06 17.74
N VAL A 209 -8.12 2.92 19.07
CA VAL A 209 -8.84 3.92 19.87
C VAL A 209 -8.08 5.26 19.88
N ALA A 210 -6.75 5.23 19.98
CA ALA A 210 -5.92 6.44 19.96
C ALA A 210 -5.89 7.16 18.60
N SER A 211 -6.34 6.48 17.54
CA SER A 211 -6.48 7.03 16.19
C SER A 211 -7.82 7.74 15.95
N ILE A 212 -8.79 7.64 16.87
CA ILE A 212 -10.09 8.28 16.69
C ILE A 212 -9.98 9.78 16.98
N VAL A 213 -10.32 10.59 15.99
CA VAL A 213 -10.44 12.05 16.09
C VAL A 213 -11.92 12.42 16.19
N LYS A 214 -12.23 13.33 17.12
CA LYS A 214 -13.58 13.87 17.34
C LYS A 214 -13.52 15.38 17.32
N ASP A 215 -14.20 15.99 16.36
CA ASP A 215 -14.22 17.45 16.19
C ASP A 215 -15.51 18.08 16.73
N LYS A 216 -15.45 19.39 17.02
CA LYS A 216 -16.57 20.13 17.63
C LYS A 216 -17.81 20.21 16.73
N ASN A 217 -17.65 20.04 15.42
CA ASN A 217 -18.74 20.02 14.44
C ASN A 217 -19.46 18.67 14.36
N GLY A 218 -19.05 17.68 15.16
CA GLY A 218 -19.65 16.35 15.18
C GLY A 218 -18.96 15.33 14.26
N ASP A 219 -17.85 15.69 13.61
CA ASP A 219 -17.05 14.73 12.86
C ASP A 219 -16.43 13.71 13.80
N VAL A 220 -16.52 12.44 13.41
CA VAL A 220 -15.73 11.35 13.99
C VAL A 220 -14.99 10.68 12.85
N HIS A 221 -13.66 10.71 12.87
CA HIS A 221 -12.84 10.11 11.82
C HIS A 221 -11.57 9.48 12.36
N LEU A 222 -10.96 8.62 11.55
CA LEU A 222 -9.76 7.88 11.88
C LEU A 222 -8.53 8.59 11.32
N ALA A 223 -7.60 8.92 12.20
CA ALA A 223 -6.24 9.32 11.87
C ALA A 223 -5.31 8.10 11.83
N GLU A 224 -4.05 8.32 11.45
CA GLU A 224 -2.96 7.32 11.53
C GLU A 224 -3.13 6.05 10.68
N ILE A 225 -4.09 6.02 9.74
CA ILE A 225 -4.19 4.97 8.73
C ILE A 225 -3.04 5.17 7.75
N PRO A 226 -2.16 4.18 7.53
CA PRO A 226 -1.09 4.32 6.56
C PRO A 226 -1.66 4.55 5.16
N MET A 227 -1.02 5.44 4.40
CA MET A 227 -1.30 5.65 2.99
C MET A 227 -0.48 4.63 2.19
N VAL A 228 -1.14 4.05 1.19
CA VAL A 228 -0.50 3.24 0.16
C VAL A 228 -1.05 3.81 -1.14
N ASP A 229 -0.22 4.59 -1.82
CA ASP A 229 -0.55 5.10 -3.14
C ASP A 229 -0.51 3.92 -4.11
N GLN A 230 -1.62 3.68 -4.79
CA GLN A 230 -1.76 2.61 -5.76
C GLN A 230 -0.99 2.91 -7.06
N GLY A 231 -0.63 4.18 -7.27
CA GLY A 231 0.02 4.64 -8.49
C GLY A 231 -0.94 4.73 -9.68
N PRO A 232 -0.43 4.56 -10.91
CA PRO A 232 -1.20 4.80 -12.13
C PRO A 232 -2.21 3.70 -12.49
N LYS A 233 -2.42 2.67 -11.67
CA LYS A 233 -3.09 1.42 -12.14
C LYS A 233 -4.11 0.89 -11.16
N GLY A 234 -4.91 -0.08 -11.61
CA GLY A 234 -6.01 -0.73 -10.88
C GLY A 234 -5.60 -1.60 -9.69
N TYR A 235 -4.76 -1.06 -8.80
CA TYR A 235 -4.32 -1.65 -7.54
C TYR A 235 -5.14 -1.13 -6.34
N CYS A 236 -6.33 -0.56 -6.58
CA CYS A 236 -7.20 -0.05 -5.51
C CYS A 236 -7.50 -1.09 -4.43
N ALA A 237 -7.78 -2.34 -4.80
CA ALA A 237 -8.01 -3.42 -3.84
C ALA A 237 -6.75 -3.79 -3.06
N PRO A 238 -5.61 -4.18 -3.68
CA PRO A 238 -4.43 -4.54 -2.92
C PRO A 238 -3.88 -3.36 -2.09
N ALA A 239 -3.96 -2.12 -2.57
CA ALA A 239 -3.57 -0.95 -1.79
C ALA A 239 -4.48 -0.78 -0.57
N THR A 240 -5.81 -0.83 -0.75
CA THR A 240 -6.79 -0.71 0.35
C THR A 240 -6.62 -1.83 1.38
N PHE A 241 -6.36 -3.06 0.94
CA PHE A 241 -6.07 -4.20 1.82
C PHE A 241 -4.75 -4.01 2.58
N GLU A 242 -3.68 -3.55 1.92
CA GLU A 242 -2.42 -3.24 2.61
C GLU A 242 -2.66 -2.22 3.73
N ARG A 243 -3.41 -1.16 3.45
CA ARG A 243 -3.74 -0.13 4.45
C ARG A 243 -4.51 -0.71 5.64
N ALA A 244 -5.53 -1.53 5.39
CA ALA A 244 -6.32 -2.17 6.44
C ALA A 244 -5.49 -3.18 7.26
N MET A 245 -4.66 -3.99 6.59
CA MET A 245 -3.77 -4.96 7.22
C MET A 245 -2.72 -4.29 8.10
N ARG A 246 -2.07 -3.23 7.60
CA ARG A 246 -1.05 -2.48 8.35
C ARG A 246 -1.64 -1.73 9.54
N THR A 247 -2.87 -1.21 9.41
CA THR A 247 -3.63 -0.66 10.54
C THR A 247 -3.83 -1.69 11.66
N MET A 248 -3.93 -2.97 11.30
CA MET A 248 -4.10 -4.10 12.23
C MET A 248 -2.78 -4.74 12.67
N GLY A 249 -1.64 -4.12 12.34
CA GLY A 249 -0.30 -4.58 12.69
C GLY A 249 0.20 -5.76 11.87
N LEU A 250 -0.32 -5.95 10.66
CA LEU A 250 0.15 -6.97 9.73
C LEU A 250 1.06 -6.33 8.69
N GLU A 251 2.17 -7.00 8.42
CA GLU A 251 3.00 -6.70 7.27
C GLU A 251 2.27 -7.11 5.99
N ALA A 252 2.23 -6.19 5.04
CA ALA A 252 1.62 -6.37 3.74
C ALA A 252 2.36 -5.52 2.71
N ASP A 253 2.32 -5.95 1.46
CA ASP A 253 2.86 -5.23 0.32
C ASP A 253 1.87 -5.34 -0.84
N MET A 254 1.46 -4.19 -1.38
CA MET A 254 0.46 -4.06 -2.43
C MET A 254 0.74 -4.98 -3.63
N TYR A 255 1.99 -5.16 -4.05
CA TYR A 255 2.31 -5.95 -5.23
C TYR A 255 2.29 -7.47 -4.94
N LEU A 256 2.68 -7.87 -3.73
CA LEU A 256 2.44 -9.26 -3.29
C LEU A 256 0.94 -9.55 -3.18
N LEU A 257 0.17 -8.59 -2.65
CA LEU A 257 -1.29 -8.69 -2.58
C LEU A 257 -1.94 -8.72 -3.97
N ALA A 258 -1.40 -7.97 -4.93
CA ALA A 258 -1.87 -7.98 -6.31
C ALA A 258 -1.71 -9.37 -6.95
N MET A 259 -0.58 -10.05 -6.72
CA MET A 259 -0.37 -11.41 -7.22
C MET A 259 -1.41 -12.39 -6.64
N VAL A 260 -1.59 -12.41 -5.31
CA VAL A 260 -2.58 -13.33 -4.71
C VAL A 260 -4.02 -12.93 -5.03
N GLY A 261 -4.30 -11.64 -5.27
CA GLY A 261 -5.60 -11.16 -5.74
C GLY A 261 -5.86 -11.37 -7.24
N GLN A 262 -4.92 -12.03 -7.95
CA GLN A 262 -4.94 -12.24 -9.40
C GLN A 262 -5.20 -10.96 -10.20
N THR A 263 -4.47 -9.89 -9.88
CA THR A 263 -4.54 -8.65 -10.66
C THR A 263 -4.30 -8.95 -12.14
N SER A 264 -5.22 -8.56 -13.01
CA SER A 264 -5.17 -8.88 -14.44
C SER A 264 -4.21 -7.96 -15.21
N ALA A 265 -3.83 -8.38 -16.42
CA ALA A 265 -3.07 -7.52 -17.33
C ALA A 265 -3.87 -6.25 -17.65
N GLY A 266 -3.28 -5.08 -17.43
CA GLY A 266 -3.98 -3.79 -17.52
C GLY A 266 -4.68 -3.34 -16.23
N GLY A 267 -4.64 -4.12 -15.15
CA GLY A 267 -5.17 -3.78 -13.83
C GLY A 267 -6.48 -4.49 -13.49
N GLY A 268 -7.04 -4.16 -12.32
CA GLY A 268 -8.25 -4.78 -11.79
C GLY A 268 -7.92 -6.04 -10.98
N THR A 269 -8.42 -6.09 -9.75
CA THR A 269 -8.14 -7.17 -8.79
C THR A 269 -9.46 -7.67 -8.21
N SER A 270 -9.60 -8.99 -8.06
CA SER A 270 -10.79 -9.57 -7.44
C SER A 270 -10.74 -9.36 -5.92
N VAL A 271 -11.65 -8.55 -5.39
CA VAL A 271 -11.75 -8.29 -3.94
C VAL A 271 -12.01 -9.58 -3.17
N GLN A 272 -12.91 -10.43 -3.68
CA GLN A 272 -13.27 -11.68 -3.01
C GLN A 272 -12.08 -12.65 -2.97
N LEU A 273 -11.40 -12.84 -4.10
CA LEU A 273 -10.24 -13.73 -4.15
C LEU A 273 -9.10 -13.21 -3.27
N LEU A 274 -8.87 -11.90 -3.29
CA LEU A 274 -7.89 -11.27 -2.42
C LEU A 274 -8.21 -11.54 -0.95
N LEU A 275 -9.48 -11.35 -0.54
CA LEU A 275 -9.94 -11.63 0.82
C LEU A 275 -9.72 -13.10 1.22
N GLU A 276 -10.06 -14.04 0.34
CA GLU A 276 -9.89 -15.47 0.55
C GLU A 276 -8.41 -15.82 0.77
N ASN A 277 -7.51 -15.27 -0.05
CA ASN A 277 -6.08 -15.59 -0.01
C ASN A 277 -5.33 -14.89 1.14
N VAL A 278 -5.78 -13.73 1.62
CA VAL A 278 -5.18 -13.11 2.82
C VAL A 278 -5.70 -13.71 4.13
N LYS A 279 -6.80 -14.47 4.09
CA LYS A 279 -7.49 -14.96 5.29
C LYS A 279 -6.58 -15.75 6.22
N HIS A 280 -5.75 -16.64 5.69
CA HIS A 280 -4.83 -17.41 6.53
C HIS A 280 -3.82 -16.52 7.25
N GLN A 281 -3.25 -15.54 6.56
CA GLN A 281 -2.30 -14.58 7.14
C GLN A 281 -2.95 -13.71 8.21
N VAL A 282 -4.20 -13.26 7.97
CA VAL A 282 -4.95 -12.46 8.93
C VAL A 282 -5.23 -13.27 10.22
N LEU A 283 -5.72 -14.51 10.06
CA LEU A 283 -6.04 -15.38 11.19
C LEU A 283 -4.78 -15.83 11.97
N SER A 284 -3.67 -16.11 11.29
CA SER A 284 -2.42 -16.56 11.94
C SER A 284 -1.83 -15.49 12.87
N LYS A 285 -2.12 -14.20 12.63
CA LYS A 285 -1.74 -13.08 13.49
C LYS A 285 -2.81 -12.71 14.52
N GLY A 286 -3.84 -13.55 14.68
CA GLY A 286 -4.89 -13.38 15.68
C GLY A 286 -5.93 -12.34 15.34
N ARG A 287 -6.00 -11.88 14.08
CA ARG A 287 -7.08 -11.00 13.60
C ARG A 287 -8.24 -11.80 13.06
N ARG A 288 -9.35 -11.11 12.81
CA ARG A 288 -10.54 -11.70 12.15
C ARG A 288 -10.91 -10.90 10.91
N ILE A 289 -11.55 -11.56 9.97
CA ILE A 289 -12.15 -10.92 8.80
C ILE A 289 -13.66 -10.90 9.00
N LYS A 290 -14.28 -9.77 8.67
CA LYS A 290 -15.73 -9.63 8.57
C LYS A 290 -16.09 -9.02 7.23
N GLU A 291 -17.15 -9.55 6.63
CA GLU A 291 -17.74 -9.08 5.39
C GLU A 291 -19.24 -8.92 5.61
N ASP A 292 -19.82 -7.83 5.14
CA ASP A 292 -21.27 -7.62 5.09
C ASP A 292 -21.65 -7.08 3.69
N GLN A 293 -22.82 -7.46 3.19
CA GLN A 293 -23.41 -6.88 1.97
C GLN A 293 -24.58 -5.95 2.36
N LEU A 294 -24.42 -4.66 2.11
CA LEU A 294 -25.40 -3.64 2.42
C LEU A 294 -26.30 -3.37 1.21
N LYS A 295 -27.62 -3.39 1.43
CA LYS A 295 -28.59 -2.86 0.45
C LYS A 295 -28.46 -1.34 0.34
N GLU A 296 -28.27 -0.69 1.49
CA GLU A 296 -28.14 0.75 1.65
C GLU A 296 -27.14 1.03 2.76
N LEU A 297 -26.19 1.93 2.49
CA LEU A 297 -25.18 2.39 3.41
C LEU A 297 -25.79 3.44 4.34
N ARG A 298 -25.82 3.16 5.65
CA ARG A 298 -26.25 4.13 6.67
C ARG A 298 -25.11 4.39 7.63
N ILE A 299 -25.09 5.58 8.24
CA ILE A 299 -24.04 5.95 9.21
C ILE A 299 -23.92 4.92 10.33
N ARG A 300 -25.04 4.40 10.87
CA ARG A 300 -25.00 3.36 11.90
C ARG A 300 -24.22 2.09 11.51
N ASP A 301 -24.21 1.76 10.22
CA ASP A 301 -23.61 0.52 9.71
C ASP A 301 -22.08 0.61 9.73
N VAL A 302 -21.52 1.83 9.58
CA VAL A 302 -20.09 2.13 9.67
C VAL A 302 -19.66 2.64 11.05
N LYS A 303 -20.51 3.43 11.73
CA LYS A 303 -20.26 4.04 13.04
C LYS A 303 -19.79 3.03 14.08
N ARG A 304 -20.41 1.86 14.13
CA ARG A 304 -20.02 0.75 15.04
C ARG A 304 -18.57 0.28 14.88
N TYR A 305 -17.96 0.48 13.71
CA TYR A 305 -16.56 0.12 13.45
C TYR A 305 -15.65 1.33 13.64
N ILE A 306 -16.06 2.50 13.15
CA ILE A 306 -15.30 3.76 13.32
C ILE A 306 -15.14 4.11 14.81
N ASP A 307 -16.17 3.90 15.63
CA ASP A 307 -16.10 4.13 17.09
C ASP A 307 -15.12 3.18 17.81
N GLU A 308 -14.73 2.08 17.17
CA GLU A 308 -13.68 1.16 17.63
C GLU A 308 -12.32 1.40 16.96
N GLY A 309 -12.21 2.44 16.12
CA GLY A 309 -11.01 2.78 15.39
C GLY A 309 -10.75 1.96 14.13
N ILE A 310 -11.74 1.19 13.67
CA ILE A 310 -11.61 0.19 12.60
C ILE A 310 -12.03 0.81 11.26
N PRO A 311 -11.12 0.98 10.28
CA PRO A 311 -11.51 1.44 8.95
C PRO A 311 -12.33 0.38 8.22
N VAL A 312 -13.29 0.82 7.41
CA VAL A 312 -14.19 -0.05 6.65
C VAL A 312 -13.78 -0.01 5.18
N MET A 313 -13.33 -1.13 4.62
CA MET A 313 -13.09 -1.23 3.18
C MET A 313 -14.44 -1.32 2.48
N TRP A 314 -14.67 -0.47 1.47
CA TRP A 314 -15.98 -0.28 0.85
C TRP A 314 -15.89 -0.34 -0.66
N THR A 315 -16.70 -1.20 -1.29
CA THR A 315 -16.76 -1.33 -2.75
C THR A 315 -17.78 -0.38 -3.36
N MET A 316 -17.35 0.32 -4.40
CA MET A 316 -18.10 1.43 -5.00
C MET A 316 -17.70 1.66 -6.46
N CYS A 317 -18.45 2.50 -7.16
CA CYS A 317 -18.13 2.95 -8.51
C CYS A 317 -17.60 4.40 -8.44
N SER A 318 -16.33 4.59 -8.77
CA SER A 318 -15.67 5.91 -8.71
C SER A 318 -15.98 6.74 -9.95
N MET A 319 -17.23 7.19 -10.03
CA MET A 319 -17.71 8.04 -11.12
C MET A 319 -17.17 9.47 -11.03
N GLU A 320 -17.07 10.18 -12.15
CA GLU A 320 -16.66 11.59 -12.18
C GLU A 320 -17.57 12.46 -11.30
N GLN A 321 -18.89 12.26 -11.38
CA GLN A 321 -19.85 12.98 -10.54
C GLN A 321 -19.61 12.74 -9.04
N TYR A 322 -19.35 11.49 -8.64
CA TYR A 322 -19.02 11.16 -7.24
C TYR A 322 -17.78 11.93 -6.78
N ASN A 323 -16.72 11.91 -7.58
CA ASN A 323 -15.48 12.58 -7.24
C ASN A 323 -15.61 14.09 -7.17
N LYS A 324 -16.40 14.71 -8.07
CA LYS A 324 -16.72 16.14 -8.01
C LYS A 324 -17.45 16.50 -6.72
N ILE A 325 -18.42 15.68 -6.30
CA ILE A 325 -19.16 15.88 -5.04
C ILE A 325 -18.20 15.77 -3.85
N ALA A 326 -17.38 14.72 -3.79
CA ALA A 326 -16.42 14.51 -2.72
C ALA A 326 -15.43 15.68 -2.59
N ASP A 327 -14.83 16.10 -3.71
CA ASP A 327 -13.84 17.19 -3.72
C ASP A 327 -14.49 18.54 -3.38
N LYS A 328 -15.67 18.83 -3.94
CA LYS A 328 -16.43 20.06 -3.64
C LYS A 328 -16.79 20.14 -2.17
N ASN A 329 -17.40 19.09 -1.62
CA ASN A 329 -17.90 19.14 -0.24
C ASN A 329 -16.76 19.20 0.76
N THR A 330 -15.68 18.45 0.54
CA THR A 330 -14.46 18.55 1.34
C THR A 330 -13.91 19.96 1.36
N SER A 331 -13.88 20.65 0.21
CA SER A 331 -13.42 22.03 0.09
C SER A 331 -14.37 23.03 0.78
N ASP A 332 -15.68 22.89 0.57
CA ASP A 332 -16.69 23.81 1.10
C ASP A 332 -16.78 23.76 2.63
N ARG A 333 -16.55 22.59 3.25
CA ARG A 333 -16.53 22.41 4.71
C ARG A 333 -15.57 23.35 5.42
N ALA A 334 -14.46 23.75 4.79
CA ALA A 334 -13.50 24.70 5.37
C ALA A 334 -14.10 26.10 5.63
N LYS A 335 -15.24 26.42 5.02
CA LYS A 335 -15.93 27.73 5.13
C LYS A 335 -17.19 27.66 5.97
N VAL A 336 -17.59 26.49 6.45
CA VAL A 336 -18.85 26.30 7.17
C VAL A 336 -18.74 26.84 8.59
N THR A 337 -19.63 27.78 8.92
CA THR A 337 -19.77 28.35 10.26
C THR A 337 -21.11 27.98 10.90
N ASP A 338 -22.15 27.75 10.08
CA ASP A 338 -23.45 27.23 10.49
C ASP A 338 -23.66 25.81 9.92
N TRP A 339 -23.46 24.82 10.79
CA TRP A 339 -23.58 23.41 10.43
C TRP A 339 -25.03 22.93 10.28
N ASP A 340 -26.01 23.63 10.86
CA ASP A 340 -27.43 23.27 10.70
C ASP A 340 -27.92 23.65 9.30
N THR A 341 -27.62 24.89 8.89
CA THR A 341 -27.90 25.37 7.53
C THR A 341 -27.17 24.50 6.50
N TYR A 342 -25.89 24.22 6.73
CA TYR A 342 -25.11 23.36 5.83
C TYR A 342 -25.72 21.96 5.66
N ALA A 343 -26.14 21.32 6.75
CA ALA A 343 -26.80 20.00 6.69
C ALA A 343 -28.11 20.04 5.88
N THR A 344 -28.91 21.08 6.06
CA THR A 344 -30.16 21.25 5.29
C THR A 344 -29.88 21.49 3.80
N THR A 345 -28.86 22.28 3.48
CA THR A 345 -28.44 22.50 2.09
C THR A 345 -27.98 21.20 1.43
N LEU A 346 -27.11 20.41 2.09
CA LEU A 346 -26.65 19.12 1.55
C LEU A 346 -27.81 18.16 1.30
N ALA A 347 -28.74 18.05 2.26
CA ALA A 347 -29.89 17.16 2.13
C ALA A 347 -30.76 17.54 0.93
N SER A 348 -30.96 18.83 0.67
CA SER A 348 -31.70 19.32 -0.49
C SER A 348 -30.93 19.19 -1.81
N GLU A 349 -29.61 19.41 -1.81
CA GLU A 349 -28.78 19.39 -3.03
C GLU A 349 -28.67 17.97 -3.60
N TYR A 350 -28.67 16.95 -2.74
CA TYR A 350 -28.43 15.57 -3.14
C TYR A 350 -29.63 14.63 -2.95
N SER A 351 -30.83 15.17 -2.70
CA SER A 351 -32.04 14.36 -2.51
C SER A 351 -32.40 13.50 -3.73
N GLU A 352 -32.14 13.99 -4.94
CA GLU A 352 -32.47 13.26 -6.18
C GLU A 352 -31.47 12.12 -6.48
N LEU A 353 -30.25 12.19 -5.94
CA LEU A 353 -29.23 11.15 -6.17
C LEU A 353 -29.61 9.79 -5.57
N SER A 354 -30.41 9.78 -4.50
CA SER A 354 -30.89 8.52 -3.92
C SER A 354 -31.88 7.78 -4.83
N GLU A 355 -32.50 8.48 -5.78
CA GLU A 355 -33.44 7.91 -6.75
C GLU A 355 -32.78 7.58 -8.09
N ALA A 356 -31.59 8.13 -8.34
CA ALA A 356 -30.84 7.89 -9.56
C ALA A 356 -30.42 6.41 -9.70
N ALA A 357 -30.39 5.92 -10.93
CA ALA A 357 -29.88 4.58 -11.22
C ALA A 357 -28.42 4.46 -10.77
N LYS A 358 -28.10 3.34 -10.11
CA LYS A 358 -26.73 3.06 -9.67
C LYS A 358 -25.81 2.86 -10.87
N PRO A 359 -24.57 3.38 -10.81
CA PRO A 359 -23.57 3.17 -11.85
C PRO A 359 -23.08 1.70 -11.87
N ALA A 360 -22.65 1.24 -13.04
CA ALA A 360 -22.15 -0.12 -13.26
C ALA A 360 -20.79 -0.15 -13.98
N SER A 361 -19.98 0.89 -13.79
CA SER A 361 -18.63 1.06 -14.34
C SER A 361 -17.69 1.71 -13.32
N ASN A 362 -16.39 1.76 -13.62
CA ASN A 362 -15.35 2.32 -12.74
C ASN A 362 -15.36 1.71 -11.31
N TYR A 363 -15.51 0.39 -11.24
CA TYR A 363 -15.48 -0.35 -9.99
C TYR A 363 -14.19 -0.07 -9.22
N HIS A 364 -14.35 0.26 -7.95
CA HIS A 364 -13.31 0.74 -7.06
C HIS A 364 -13.56 0.21 -5.65
N ILE A 365 -12.53 0.34 -4.81
CA ILE A 365 -12.61 0.07 -3.39
C ILE A 365 -11.72 1.09 -2.69
N CYS A 366 -12.28 1.73 -1.67
CA CYS A 366 -11.57 2.68 -0.83
C CYS A 366 -11.95 2.43 0.64
N LEU A 367 -11.41 3.24 1.56
CA LEU A 367 -11.77 3.16 2.97
C LEU A 367 -12.86 4.18 3.31
N ILE A 368 -13.86 3.77 4.08
CA ILE A 368 -14.64 4.67 4.93
C ILE A 368 -13.90 4.77 6.26
N THR A 369 -13.55 6.01 6.63
CA THR A 369 -12.70 6.34 7.78
C THR A 369 -13.39 7.27 8.76
N GLY A 370 -14.65 7.62 8.54
CA GLY A 370 -15.36 8.52 9.46
C GLY A 370 -16.81 8.76 9.08
N TYR A 371 -17.48 9.54 9.91
CA TYR A 371 -18.86 9.97 9.70
C TYR A 371 -19.14 11.31 10.40
N ASN A 372 -20.22 11.98 9.96
CA ASN A 372 -20.87 13.06 10.69
C ASN A 372 -22.38 12.82 10.67
N GLU A 373 -22.96 12.57 11.85
CA GLU A 373 -24.40 12.28 11.99
C GLU A 373 -25.28 13.49 11.70
N LYS A 374 -24.80 14.70 11.97
CA LYS A 374 -25.57 15.93 11.76
C LYS A 374 -25.71 16.25 10.28
N THR A 375 -24.62 16.17 9.53
CA THR A 375 -24.61 16.51 8.09
C THR A 375 -24.94 15.33 7.18
N GLN A 376 -25.13 14.14 7.75
CA GLN A 376 -25.35 12.89 7.01
C GLN A 376 -24.25 12.63 5.98
N GLU A 377 -23.00 12.73 6.42
CA GLU A 377 -21.82 12.49 5.59
C GLU A 377 -20.97 11.34 6.15
N ILE A 378 -20.23 10.69 5.25
CA ILE A 378 -19.15 9.76 5.58
C ILE A 378 -17.82 10.39 5.18
N ALA A 379 -16.77 10.06 5.93
CA ALA A 379 -15.41 10.38 5.52
C ALA A 379 -14.83 9.18 4.78
N VAL A 380 -14.25 9.41 3.60
CA VAL A 380 -13.64 8.41 2.73
C VAL A 380 -12.17 8.71 2.50
N SER A 381 -11.41 7.67 2.19
CA SER A 381 -9.97 7.74 1.97
C SER A 381 -9.54 6.80 0.85
N ASP A 382 -9.14 7.36 -0.30
CA ASP A 382 -8.70 6.60 -1.46
C ASP A 382 -7.19 6.36 -1.45
N SER A 383 -6.75 5.28 -2.08
CA SER A 383 -5.34 4.93 -2.27
C SER A 383 -4.66 5.74 -3.38
N TRP A 384 -4.96 7.04 -3.49
CA TRP A 384 -4.41 7.93 -4.53
C TRP A 384 -3.44 8.98 -3.97
N GLY A 385 -2.87 8.69 -2.81
CA GLY A 385 -1.93 9.55 -2.11
C GLY A 385 -2.59 10.61 -1.21
N ALA A 386 -1.74 11.45 -0.61
CA ALA A 386 -2.08 12.31 0.53
C ALA A 386 -3.29 13.25 0.31
N ARG A 387 -3.52 13.73 -0.93
CA ARG A 387 -4.68 14.60 -1.23
C ARG A 387 -6.02 13.88 -0.97
N PHE A 388 -6.06 12.56 -1.10
CA PHE A 388 -7.28 11.76 -1.00
C PHE A 388 -7.38 11.04 0.35
N GLU A 389 -6.55 11.42 1.32
CA GLU A 389 -6.46 10.77 2.62
C GLU A 389 -7.73 10.99 3.48
N LEU A 390 -8.42 12.12 3.29
CA LEU A 390 -9.70 12.43 3.93
C LEU A 390 -10.58 13.29 3.01
N ARG A 391 -11.69 12.72 2.53
CA ARG A 391 -12.74 13.44 1.80
C ARG A 391 -14.10 13.20 2.44
N TRP A 392 -14.97 14.20 2.41
CA TRP A 392 -16.32 14.13 2.98
C TRP A 392 -17.36 13.97 1.87
N VAL A 393 -18.24 12.97 2.04
CA VAL A 393 -19.22 12.59 1.02
C VAL A 393 -20.60 12.43 1.67
N PRO A 394 -21.65 13.08 1.15
CA PRO A 394 -23.02 12.86 1.60
C PRO A 394 -23.45 11.41 1.42
N VAL A 395 -24.18 10.88 2.38
CA VAL A 395 -24.67 9.50 2.38
C VAL A 395 -25.50 9.20 1.13
N ALA A 396 -26.23 10.17 0.57
CA ALA A 396 -26.96 10.01 -0.69
C ALA A 396 -26.02 9.71 -1.87
N ALA A 397 -24.94 10.51 -2.02
CA ALA A 397 -23.94 10.31 -3.07
C ALA A 397 -23.14 9.00 -2.87
N ALA A 398 -22.81 8.67 -1.62
CA ALA A 398 -22.18 7.40 -1.29
C ALA A 398 -23.09 6.20 -1.61
N ASN A 399 -24.38 6.27 -1.29
CA ASN A 399 -25.34 5.22 -1.62
C ASN A 399 -25.51 5.02 -3.12
N TRP A 400 -25.61 6.12 -3.87
CA TRP A 400 -25.66 6.10 -5.32
C TRP A 400 -24.45 5.35 -5.91
N ALA A 401 -23.24 5.67 -5.46
CA ALA A 401 -22.01 5.04 -5.94
C ALA A 401 -21.74 3.64 -5.36
N SER A 402 -22.41 3.23 -4.28
CA SER A 402 -22.09 2.00 -3.54
C SER A 402 -22.46 0.72 -4.30
N SER A 403 -21.52 -0.22 -4.37
CA SER A 403 -21.73 -1.61 -4.81
C SER A 403 -22.18 -2.53 -3.65
N GLY A 404 -22.27 -2.00 -2.43
CA GLY A 404 -22.85 -2.64 -1.26
C GLY A 404 -21.89 -3.49 -0.41
N GLY A 405 -20.75 -3.91 -0.95
CA GLY A 405 -19.80 -4.73 -0.20
C GLY A 405 -19.01 -3.90 0.81
N ILE A 406 -18.97 -4.36 2.06
CA ILE A 406 -18.06 -3.83 3.09
C ILE A 406 -17.24 -4.95 3.74
N PHE A 407 -15.99 -4.64 4.02
CA PHE A 407 -15.03 -5.58 4.59
C PHE A 407 -14.25 -4.92 5.72
N MET A 408 -14.00 -5.67 6.78
CA MET A 408 -13.24 -5.23 7.94
C MET A 408 -12.23 -6.30 8.34
N ILE A 409 -11.05 -5.86 8.74
CA ILE A 409 -10.14 -6.68 9.54
C ILE A 409 -10.31 -6.22 10.99
N LEU A 410 -10.61 -7.14 11.89
CA LEU A 410 -10.91 -6.87 13.29
C LEU A 410 -9.74 -7.35 14.17
N PRO A 411 -9.48 -6.67 15.30
CA PRO A 411 -8.54 -7.14 16.32
C PRO A 411 -8.80 -8.57 16.79
#